data_AF-A0A1V1PA71-F1
#
_entry.id   AF-A0A1V1PA71-F1
#
_cell.length_a   1.000
_cell.length_b   1.000
_cell.length_c   1.000
_cell.angle_alpha   90.00
_cell.angle_beta   90.00
_cell.angle_gamma   90.00
#
_symmetry.space_group_name_H-M   'P 1'
#
loop_
_entity.id
_entity.type
_entity.pdbx_description
1 polymer ?
#
loop_
_entity_poly.entity_id
_entity_poly.type
_entity_poly.pdbx_seq_one_letter_code
_entity_poly.pdbx_strand_id
1 'polypeptide(L)'
;MKYLKQKAECLRKETIRFHGKAPGTRLASSLSDVEIFTCLYYGGILNFKSDEPHWDNRDRLIVSKAHGAISLCILLAELGFLI
;
A
#
# COMPACT_ATOMS: atom_id res chain seq x y z
N MET A 1 -4.43 -2.67 -17.21
CA MET A 1 -4.84 -1.32 -16.74
C MET A 1 -6.13 -1.27 -15.92
N LYS A 2 -7.25 -1.88 -16.33
CA LYS A 2 -8.53 -1.83 -15.57
C LYS A 2 -8.39 -2.34 -14.13
N TYR A 3 -7.70 -3.47 -13.93
CA TYR A 3 -7.42 -4.07 -12.62
C TYR A 3 -6.69 -3.12 -11.67
N LEU A 4 -5.60 -2.48 -12.12
CA LEU A 4 -4.83 -1.55 -11.29
C LEU A 4 -5.67 -0.33 -10.87
N LYS A 5 -6.50 0.22 -11.77
CA LYS A 5 -7.41 1.31 -11.41
C LYS A 5 -8.40 0.91 -10.30
N GLN A 6 -8.94 -0.30 -10.38
CA GLN A 6 -9.86 -0.83 -9.37
C GLN A 6 -9.16 -1.04 -8.01
N LYS A 7 -7.91 -1.55 -8.02
CA LYS A 7 -7.11 -1.70 -6.80
C LYS A 7 -6.79 -0.34 -6.17
N ALA A 8 -6.38 0.64 -6.97
CA ALA A 8 -6.12 2.00 -6.47
C ALA A 8 -7.39 2.63 -5.88
N GLU A 9 -8.54 2.48 -6.52
CA GLU A 9 -9.81 2.98 -6.00
C GLU A 9 -10.20 2.31 -4.67
N CYS A 10 -10.02 0.98 -4.56
CA CYS A 10 -10.23 0.23 -3.34
C CYS A 10 -9.35 0.76 -2.20
N LEU A 11 -8.04 0.90 -2.45
CA LEU A 11 -7.09 1.41 -1.46
C LEU A 11 -7.39 2.84 -1.02
N ARG A 12 -7.83 3.72 -1.93
CA ARG A 12 -8.28 5.07 -1.57
C ARG A 12 -9.46 5.03 -0.60
N LYS A 13 -10.48 4.22 -0.89
CA LYS A 13 -11.66 4.05 -0.03
C LYS A 13 -11.29 3.51 1.34
N GLU A 14 -10.48 2.45 1.40
CA GLU A 14 -10.04 1.87 2.67
C GLU A 14 -9.13 2.83 3.46
N THR A 15 -8.29 3.62 2.80
CA THR A 15 -7.48 4.67 3.45
C THR A 15 -8.36 5.72 4.13
N ILE A 16 -9.42 6.19 3.45
CA ILE A 16 -10.38 7.14 4.02
C ILE A 16 -11.14 6.50 5.18
N ARG A 17 -11.58 5.24 5.02
CA ARG A 17 -12.30 4.50 6.07
C ARG A 17 -11.43 4.30 7.31
N PHE A 18 -10.15 3.97 7.13
CA PHE A 18 -9.18 3.83 8.21
C PHE A 18 -8.97 5.16 8.94
N HIS A 19 -8.80 6.27 8.19
CA HIS A 19 -8.69 7.60 8.78
C HIS A 19 -9.90 7.97 9.66
N GLY A 20 -11.12 7.60 9.24
CA GLY A 20 -12.33 7.81 10.04
C GLY A 20 -12.33 7.08 11.38
N LYS A 21 -11.60 5.96 11.50
CA LYS A 21 -11.44 5.19 12.75
C LYS A 21 -10.23 5.64 13.58
N ALA A 22 -9.18 6.11 12.92
CA ALA A 22 -7.93 6.55 13.52
C ALA A 22 -7.62 8.01 13.11
N PRO A 23 -8.32 8.99 13.70
CA PRO A 23 -8.06 10.41 13.45
C PRO A 23 -6.65 10.77 13.94
N GLY A 24 -5.90 11.53 13.15
CA GLY A 24 -4.50 11.90 13.42
C GLY A 24 -3.52 11.48 12.33
N THR A 25 -3.99 10.66 11.39
CA THR A 25 -3.24 10.23 10.23
C THR A 25 -3.20 11.29 9.12
N ARG A 26 -2.08 11.42 8.37
CA ARG A 26 -1.96 12.39 7.26
C ARG A 26 -2.66 11.86 5.99
N LEU A 27 -3.98 12.01 5.95
CA LEU A 27 -4.84 11.47 4.89
C LEU A 27 -4.38 11.89 3.48
N ALA A 28 -4.22 13.20 3.24
CA ALA A 28 -3.85 13.71 1.92
C ALA A 28 -2.50 13.13 1.42
N SER A 29 -1.51 13.03 2.31
CA SER A 29 -0.21 12.43 1.98
C SER A 29 -0.32 10.92 1.73
N SER A 30 -1.25 10.22 2.37
CA SER A 30 -1.48 8.79 2.14
C SER A 30 -2.21 8.52 0.82
N LEU A 31 -3.11 9.42 0.43
CA LEU A 31 -3.87 9.33 -0.82
C LEU A 31 -3.04 9.68 -2.07
N SER A 32 -1.99 10.50 -1.95
CA SER A 32 -1.19 10.93 -3.10
C SER A 32 -0.35 9.81 -3.73
N ASP A 33 -0.15 8.71 -3.01
CA ASP A 33 0.81 7.66 -3.38
C ASP A 33 0.14 6.36 -3.80
N VAL A 34 -1.18 6.30 -3.72
CA VAL A 34 -1.93 5.04 -3.87
C VAL A 34 -1.67 4.40 -5.22
N GLU A 35 -1.67 5.17 -6.31
CA GLU A 35 -1.38 4.65 -7.64
C GLU A 35 0.06 4.13 -7.76
N ILE A 36 1.02 4.79 -7.10
CA ILE A 36 2.43 4.36 -7.10
C ILE A 36 2.54 3.00 -6.41
N PHE A 37 2.02 2.87 -5.19
CA PHE A 37 2.06 1.59 -4.46
C PHE A 37 1.27 0.49 -5.18
N THR A 38 0.13 0.85 -5.79
CA THR A 38 -0.66 -0.07 -6.60
C THR A 38 0.15 -0.63 -7.77
N CYS A 39 0.83 0.23 -8.53
CA CYS A 39 1.68 -0.19 -9.63
C CYS A 39 2.86 -1.05 -9.15
N LEU A 40 3.50 -0.67 -8.03
CA LEU A 40 4.64 -1.40 -7.49
C LEU A 40 4.29 -2.83 -7.08
N TYR A 41 3.22 -3.01 -6.30
CA TYR A 41 2.87 -4.32 -5.74
C TYR A 41 1.91 -5.14 -6.61
N TYR A 42 0.89 -4.52 -7.21
CA TYR A 42 -0.10 -5.23 -8.04
C TYR A 42 0.25 -5.23 -9.53
N GLY A 43 1.16 -4.34 -9.97
CA GLY A 43 1.62 -4.26 -11.35
C GLY A 43 2.76 -5.23 -11.69
N GLY A 44 3.26 -5.98 -10.71
CA GLY A 44 4.37 -6.93 -10.90
C GLY A 44 5.74 -6.26 -11.08
N ILE A 45 5.90 -5.03 -10.60
CA ILE A 45 7.20 -4.32 -10.65
C ILE A 45 8.13 -4.83 -9.55
N LEU A 46 7.59 -5.04 -8.33
CA LEU A 46 8.34 -5.59 -7.22
C LEU A 46 8.25 -7.12 -7.19
N ASN A 47 9.39 -7.78 -7.00
CA ASN A 47 9.49 -9.19 -6.65
C ASN A 47 9.43 -9.32 -5.14
N PHE A 48 8.39 -9.99 -4.65
CA PHE A 48 8.22 -10.26 -3.23
C PHE A 48 7.42 -11.54 -3.03
N LYS A 49 7.45 -12.03 -1.79
CA LYS A 49 6.62 -13.13 -1.28
C LYS A 49 5.97 -12.64 0.00
N SER A 50 4.65 -12.62 0.07
CA SER A 50 3.94 -12.11 1.26
C SER A 50 4.02 -13.07 2.44
N ASP A 51 4.17 -14.37 2.18
CA ASP A 51 4.42 -15.43 3.15
C ASP A 51 5.89 -15.50 3.61
N GLU A 52 6.82 -14.98 2.81
CA GLU A 52 8.26 -14.87 3.15
C GLU A 52 8.73 -13.40 3.12
N PRO A 53 8.30 -12.52 4.06
CA PRO A 53 8.63 -11.09 4.04
C PRO A 53 10.13 -10.78 4.20
N HIS A 54 10.90 -11.75 4.69
CA HIS A 54 12.35 -11.68 4.85
C HIS A 54 13.12 -12.42 3.75
N TRP A 55 12.46 -12.84 2.67
CA TRP A 55 13.12 -13.49 1.53
C TRP A 55 14.28 -12.62 1.00
N ASP A 56 15.50 -13.17 0.98
CA ASP A 56 16.73 -12.42 0.74
C ASP A 56 16.77 -11.70 -0.61
N ASN A 57 16.16 -12.31 -1.64
CA ASN A 57 16.16 -11.80 -3.01
C ASN A 57 14.95 -10.92 -3.35
N ARG A 58 14.17 -10.49 -2.36
CA ARG A 58 13.04 -9.59 -2.60
C ARG A 58 13.51 -8.18 -2.98
N ASP A 59 12.70 -7.50 -3.76
CA ASP A 59 12.84 -6.07 -3.95
C ASP A 59 12.51 -5.31 -2.66
N ARG A 60 13.16 -4.16 -2.47
CA ARG A 60 13.03 -3.34 -1.25
C ARG A 60 12.44 -1.98 -1.60
N LEU A 61 11.28 -1.67 -1.02
CA LEU A 61 10.68 -0.36 -1.05
C LEU A 61 10.96 0.38 0.26
N ILE A 62 11.60 1.55 0.18
CA ILE A 62 11.83 2.44 1.32
C ILE A 62 10.98 3.69 1.15
N VAL A 63 9.99 3.87 2.03
CA VAL A 63 9.13 5.06 2.01
C VAL A 63 9.74 6.17 2.84
N SER A 64 10.51 7.05 2.20
CA SER A 64 11.15 8.19 2.86
C SER A 64 10.12 9.18 3.48
N LYS A 65 8.93 9.26 2.89
CA LYS A 65 7.78 10.03 3.41
C LYS A 65 6.89 9.19 4.34
N ALA A 66 7.44 8.74 5.47
CA ALA A 66 6.77 7.81 6.39
C ALA A 66 5.35 8.26 6.82
N HIS A 67 5.08 9.56 6.87
CA HIS A 67 3.77 10.10 7.22
C HIS A 67 2.65 9.81 6.18
N GLY A 68 2.99 9.37 4.96
CA GLY A 68 2.03 8.90 3.95
C GLY A 68 1.88 7.36 3.88
N ALA A 69 2.52 6.62 4.79
CA ALA A 69 2.63 5.16 4.68
C ALA A 69 1.35 4.37 5.01
N ILE A 70 0.24 5.02 5.35
CA ILE A 70 -0.97 4.30 5.79
C ILE A 70 -1.63 3.53 4.65
N SER A 71 -1.67 4.12 3.46
CA SER A 71 -2.15 3.40 2.27
C SER A 71 -1.28 2.19 1.96
N LEU A 72 0.03 2.26 2.25
CA LEU A 72 0.93 1.11 2.16
C LEU A 72 0.61 0.06 3.22
N CYS A 73 0.37 0.43 4.49
CA CYS A 73 -0.01 -0.55 5.53
C CYS A 73 -1.29 -1.31 5.17
N ILE A 74 -2.30 -0.61 4.64
CA ILE A 74 -3.56 -1.23 4.19
C ILE A 74 -3.30 -2.18 3.01
N LEU A 75 -2.48 -1.77 2.05
CA LEU A 75 -2.08 -2.62 0.92
C LEU A 75 -1.34 -3.87 1.40
N LEU A 76 -0.41 -3.73 2.34
CA LEU A 76 0.35 -4.85 2.89
C LEU A 76 -0.57 -5.83 3.64
N ALA A 77 -1.56 -5.33 4.39
CA ALA A 77 -2.59 -6.17 5.00
C ALA A 77 -3.42 -6.91 3.93
N GLU A 78 -3.83 -6.23 2.85
CA GLU A 78 -4.57 -6.87 1.75
C GLU A 78 -3.75 -7.99 1.06
N LEU A 79 -2.43 -7.82 0.98
CA LEU A 79 -1.50 -8.82 0.43
C LEU A 79 -1.16 -9.96 1.40
N GLY A 80 -1.60 -9.88 2.66
CA GLY A 80 -1.34 -10.89 3.68
C GLY A 80 -0.01 -10.75 4.43
N PHE A 81 0.66 -9.59 4.35
CA PHE A 81 1.87 -9.33 5.15
C PHE A 81 1.56 -9.03 6.63
N LEU A 82 0.37 -8.50 6.90
CA LEU A 82 -0.07 -8.06 8.23
C LEU A 82 -1.39 -8.77 8.56
N ILE A 83 -1.55 -9.20 9.81
CA ILE A 83 -2.77 -9.80 10.37
C ILE A 83 -3.57 -8.72 11.09
#